data_AF-A0A2U2B380-F1
#
_entry.id   AF-A0A2U2B380-F1
#
_cell.length_a   1.000
_cell.length_b   1.000
_cell.length_c   1.000
_cell.angle_alpha   90.00
_cell.angle_beta   90.00
_cell.angle_gamma   90.00
#
_symmetry.space_group_name_H-M   'P 1'
#
loop_
_entity.id
_entity.type
_entity.pdbx_description
1 polymer ?
#
loop_
_entity_poly.entity_id
_entity_poly.type
_entity_poly.pdbx_seq_one_letter_code
_entity_poly.pdbx_strand_id
1 'polypeptide(L)'
;MKSDELYKHLKFTTDFSVDDWNELISLKFRPYFRNDKIFNSNKEVLRTEIINYVKFSENPDLLNLFDWTFLIFKECFERDEQLAIKHLSDSFYEISGTDLKWMTNAIIQPNPTDFSERDKMSYYFKVIDEILEGVFKPRFRMFDNFINYYTKGTYYDNSKIDFGQIIQKFPVNESVSAALFLKDPYFSITTNQWRNISAHKTFSIVKDSIKIEYGKKNIKTLNISFEQLKLILDWTQDIYRVIRLSEVLINLNYTKEVVENLGGTDKMKLRFESVLMHLINNIQIVGFQFVSTIEQENTFILRLKKKTNADLKDSVIHSSQFLERIASAIYDDEFTRDKFTDVQVQVIDDKNEKFASAAVKISSAMSKLEKKINLDEYLQCIDYEINNFA
;
A
#
# COMPACT_ATOMS: atom_id res chain seq x y z
N MET A 1 -18.96 5.21 -8.00
CA MET A 1 -17.86 6.13 -7.63
C MET A 1 -16.80 6.03 -8.72
N LYS A 2 -16.23 7.13 -9.22
CA LYS A 2 -15.12 7.02 -10.19
C LYS A 2 -13.89 6.51 -9.42
N SER A 3 -13.27 5.41 -9.87
CA SER A 3 -12.03 4.84 -9.32
C SER A 3 -10.92 5.88 -9.13
N ASP A 4 -10.98 6.98 -9.89
CA ASP A 4 -10.03 8.07 -9.89
C ASP A 4 -9.88 8.84 -8.57
N GLU A 5 -10.90 8.90 -7.70
CA GLU A 5 -10.81 9.68 -6.45
C GLU A 5 -9.69 9.16 -5.53
N LEU A 6 -9.46 7.84 -5.52
CA LEU A 6 -8.36 7.21 -4.79
C LEU A 6 -6.99 7.81 -5.17
N TYR A 7 -6.79 8.10 -6.45
CA TYR A 7 -5.53 8.62 -6.98
C TYR A 7 -5.38 10.14 -6.78
N LYS A 8 -6.49 10.85 -6.52
CA LYS A 8 -6.51 12.32 -6.30
C LYS A 8 -6.20 12.74 -4.86
N HIS A 9 -6.45 11.87 -3.88
CA HIS A 9 -6.14 12.15 -2.47
C HIS A 9 -4.63 12.21 -2.16
N LEU A 10 -3.78 11.95 -3.16
CA LEU A 10 -2.33 11.91 -3.09
C LEU A 10 -1.74 13.18 -3.71
N LYS A 11 -2.21 14.37 -3.27
CA LYS A 11 -1.64 15.65 -3.74
C LYS A 11 -0.21 15.78 -3.23
N PHE A 12 0.75 15.46 -4.08
CA PHE A 12 2.13 15.85 -3.83
C PHE A 12 2.21 17.37 -3.91
N THR A 13 2.86 17.96 -2.91
CA THR A 13 3.19 19.38 -2.98
C THR A 13 4.17 19.59 -4.15
N THR A 14 3.94 20.66 -4.91
CA THR A 14 4.86 21.13 -5.96
C THR A 14 6.08 21.84 -5.40
N ASP A 15 6.16 22.00 -4.08
CA ASP A 15 7.26 22.68 -3.38
C ASP A 15 8.54 21.83 -3.34
N PHE A 16 8.44 20.53 -3.61
CA PHE A 16 9.57 19.60 -3.65
C PHE A 16 9.85 19.15 -5.08
N SER A 17 11.11 19.27 -5.48
CA SER A 17 11.63 18.70 -6.73
C SER A 17 11.76 17.17 -6.64
N VAL A 18 11.99 16.53 -7.78
CA VAL A 18 12.28 15.09 -7.86
C VAL A 18 13.51 14.73 -7.00
N ASP A 19 14.51 15.61 -7.00
CA ASP A 19 15.75 15.41 -6.26
C ASP A 19 15.53 15.53 -4.76
N ASP A 20 14.68 16.46 -4.32
CA ASP A 20 14.31 16.57 -2.90
C ASP A 20 13.58 15.32 -2.41
N TRP A 21 12.67 14.76 -3.22
CA TRP A 21 12.02 13.49 -2.90
C TRP A 21 13.00 12.32 -2.86
N ASN A 22 13.93 12.25 -3.82
CA ASN A 22 14.96 11.21 -3.85
C ASN A 22 15.92 11.33 -2.65
N GLU A 23 16.26 12.56 -2.23
CA GLU A 23 17.07 12.84 -1.05
C GLU A 23 16.33 12.43 0.22
N LEU A 24 15.04 12.78 0.35
CA LEU A 24 14.22 12.35 1.49
C LEU A 24 14.14 10.82 1.58
N ILE A 25 13.92 10.14 0.46
CA ILE A 25 13.91 8.66 0.40
C ILE A 25 15.26 8.09 0.81
N SER A 26 16.37 8.69 0.36
CA SER A 26 17.71 8.27 0.77
C SER A 26 17.91 8.47 2.28
N LEU A 27 17.61 9.66 2.79
CA LEU A 27 17.75 10.02 4.20
C LEU A 27 16.93 9.10 5.10
N LYS A 28 15.67 8.80 4.73
CA LYS A 28 14.74 8.04 5.58
C LYS A 28 14.86 6.54 5.40
N PHE A 29 15.08 6.03 4.19
CA PHE A 29 15.04 4.59 3.95
C PHE A 29 16.38 3.92 3.75
N ARG A 30 17.44 4.62 3.33
CA ARG A 30 18.75 3.99 3.12
C ARG A 30 19.27 3.18 4.32
N PRO A 31 19.07 3.61 5.60
CA PRO A 31 19.49 2.84 6.77
C PRO A 31 18.87 1.44 6.89
N TYR A 32 17.72 1.20 6.26
CA TYR A 32 17.01 -0.07 6.29
C TYR A 32 17.45 -1.04 5.18
N PHE A 33 18.43 -0.68 4.35
CA PHE A 33 18.90 -1.52 3.24
C PHE A 33 20.32 -2.05 3.46
N ARG A 34 20.51 -3.33 3.13
CA ARG A 34 21.80 -4.04 3.25
C ARG A 34 22.91 -3.42 2.40
N ASN A 35 22.57 -2.87 1.23
CA ASN A 35 23.53 -2.21 0.34
C ASN A 35 22.86 -1.24 -0.64
N ASP A 36 23.67 -0.38 -1.27
CA ASP A 36 23.21 0.64 -2.22
C ASP A 36 22.60 0.04 -3.48
N LYS A 37 23.05 -1.15 -3.91
CA LYS A 37 22.53 -1.77 -5.13
C LYS A 37 21.06 -2.13 -4.96
N ILE A 38 20.70 -2.78 -3.84
CA ILE A 38 19.32 -3.13 -3.51
C ILE A 38 18.48 -1.88 -3.27
N PHE A 39 19.01 -0.89 -2.55
CA PHE A 39 18.29 0.37 -2.34
C PHE A 39 17.97 1.07 -3.66
N ASN A 40 18.97 1.22 -4.54
CA ASN A 40 18.81 1.92 -5.80
C ASN A 40 17.88 1.18 -6.77
N SER A 41 17.87 -0.16 -6.78
CA SER A 41 16.95 -0.95 -7.62
C SER A 41 15.48 -0.81 -7.21
N ASN A 42 15.20 -0.36 -5.98
CA ASN A 42 13.85 -0.28 -5.42
C ASN A 42 13.33 1.16 -5.24
N LYS A 43 14.06 2.18 -5.72
CA LYS A 43 13.72 3.61 -5.52
C LYS A 43 12.28 3.97 -5.89
N GLU A 44 11.76 3.39 -6.95
CA GLU A 44 10.40 3.68 -7.44
C GLU A 44 9.30 3.07 -6.56
N VAL A 45 9.57 1.95 -5.91
CA VAL A 45 8.66 1.40 -4.90
C VAL A 45 8.68 2.29 -3.66
N LEU A 46 9.88 2.69 -3.24
CA LEU A 46 10.12 3.55 -2.07
C LEU A 46 9.45 4.93 -2.17
N ARG A 47 9.24 5.43 -3.39
CA ARG A 47 8.48 6.66 -3.65
C ARG A 47 7.01 6.61 -3.22
N THR A 48 6.36 5.44 -3.27
CA THR A 48 5.03 5.29 -2.66
C THR A 48 5.15 5.11 -1.15
N GLU A 49 6.15 4.35 -0.71
CA GLU A 49 6.30 4.02 0.71
C GLU A 49 6.69 5.22 1.57
N ILE A 50 7.36 6.24 1.02
CA ILE A 50 7.68 7.47 1.77
C ILE A 50 6.40 8.23 2.17
N ILE A 51 5.35 8.16 1.35
CA ILE A 51 4.03 8.75 1.68
C ILE A 51 3.45 8.03 2.90
N ASN A 52 3.55 6.70 2.95
CA ASN A 52 3.06 5.90 4.08
C ASN A 52 3.88 6.16 5.34
N TYR A 53 5.19 6.31 5.21
CA TYR A 53 6.09 6.67 6.31
C TYR A 53 5.74 8.03 6.91
N VAL A 54 5.58 9.06 6.07
CA VAL A 54 5.28 10.43 6.53
C VAL A 54 4.00 10.46 7.38
N LYS A 55 2.96 9.70 7.00
CA LYS A 55 1.67 9.64 7.71
C LYS A 55 1.75 9.25 9.18
N PHE A 56 2.74 8.45 9.59
CA PHE A 56 2.89 8.05 10.99
C PHE A 56 4.17 8.61 11.64
N SER A 57 5.14 9.08 10.85
CA SER A 57 6.45 9.50 11.36
C SER A 57 6.42 10.73 12.28
N GLU A 58 5.34 11.52 12.23
CA GLU A 58 5.14 12.67 13.13
C GLU A 58 4.77 12.24 14.56
N ASN A 59 4.32 10.99 14.74
CA ASN A 59 4.01 10.42 16.05
C ASN A 59 5.22 9.61 16.56
N PRO A 60 5.90 10.06 17.63
CA PRO A 60 7.08 9.38 18.15
C PRO A 60 6.81 7.92 18.59
N ASP A 61 5.63 7.62 19.12
CA ASP A 61 5.31 6.27 19.57
C ASP A 61 5.15 5.31 18.39
N LEU A 62 4.56 5.78 17.28
CA LEU A 62 4.45 5.00 16.04
C LEU A 62 5.79 4.83 15.34
N LEU A 63 6.65 5.85 15.36
CA LEU A 63 8.00 5.76 14.82
C LEU A 63 8.86 4.76 15.63
N ASN A 64 8.80 4.83 16.96
CA ASN A 64 9.47 3.86 17.84
C ASN A 64 8.94 2.44 17.63
N LEU A 65 7.63 2.28 17.40
CA LEU A 65 7.04 0.99 17.05
C LEU A 65 7.57 0.47 15.70
N PHE A 66 7.70 1.34 14.69
CA PHE A 66 8.25 0.99 13.39
C PHE A 66 9.71 0.55 13.49
N ASP A 67 10.57 1.34 14.13
CA ASP A 67 11.99 1.02 14.29
C ASP A 67 12.17 -0.30 15.03
N TRP A 68 11.40 -0.50 16.10
CA TRP A 68 11.39 -1.75 16.87
C TRP A 68 10.92 -2.95 16.02
N THR A 69 9.84 -2.79 15.25
CA THR A 69 9.30 -3.84 14.38
C THR A 69 10.32 -4.25 13.32
N PHE A 70 10.95 -3.27 12.65
CA PHE A 70 11.98 -3.52 11.65
C PHE A 70 13.21 -4.19 12.26
N LEU A 71 13.66 -3.73 13.44
CA LEU A 71 14.82 -4.30 14.13
C LEU A 71 14.61 -5.78 14.44
N ILE A 72 13.43 -6.17 14.92
CA ILE A 72 13.10 -7.59 15.18
C ILE A 72 13.29 -8.42 13.92
N PHE A 73 12.74 -7.99 12.78
CA PHE A 73 12.94 -8.71 11.53
C PHE A 73 14.43 -8.79 11.19
N LYS A 74 15.13 -7.66 11.18
CA LYS A 74 16.56 -7.58 10.86
C LYS A 74 17.39 -8.54 11.71
N GLU A 75 17.20 -8.55 13.03
CA GLU A 75 17.95 -9.42 13.95
C GLU A 75 17.63 -10.91 13.73
N CYS A 76 16.42 -11.26 13.32
CA CYS A 76 16.10 -12.63 12.91
C CYS A 76 16.87 -13.06 11.65
N PHE A 77 16.93 -12.18 10.65
CA PHE A 77 17.67 -12.43 9.41
C PHE A 77 19.19 -12.50 9.65
N GLU A 78 19.73 -11.68 10.55
CA GLU A 78 21.15 -11.74 10.93
C GLU A 78 21.49 -13.02 11.70
N ARG A 79 20.54 -13.58 12.45
CA ARG A 79 20.71 -14.83 13.20
C ARG A 79 20.69 -16.07 12.29
N ASP A 80 19.70 -16.18 11.42
CA ASP A 80 19.58 -17.28 10.44
C ASP A 80 18.79 -16.81 9.21
N GLU A 81 19.54 -16.31 8.22
CA GLU A 81 18.98 -15.74 7.00
C GLU A 81 18.11 -16.75 6.24
N GLN A 82 18.55 -18.01 6.13
CA GLN A 82 17.83 -19.03 5.36
C GLN A 82 16.50 -19.40 6.02
N LEU A 83 16.50 -19.56 7.35
CA LEU A 83 15.29 -19.85 8.09
C LEU A 83 14.31 -18.67 8.05
N ALA A 84 14.81 -17.44 8.19
CA ALA A 84 14.01 -16.22 8.10
C ALA A 84 13.39 -16.04 6.70
N ILE A 85 14.16 -16.26 5.63
CA ILE A 85 13.65 -16.25 4.24
C ILE A 85 12.53 -17.28 4.09
N LYS A 86 12.74 -18.51 4.55
CA LYS A 86 11.73 -19.56 4.46
C LYS A 86 10.42 -19.14 5.13
N HIS A 87 10.47 -18.59 6.35
CA HIS A 87 9.28 -18.15 7.06
C HIS A 87 8.57 -16.96 6.38
N LEU A 88 9.34 -16.04 5.81
CA LEU A 88 8.79 -14.92 5.02
C LEU A 88 8.11 -15.45 3.75
N SER A 89 8.76 -16.38 3.03
CA SER A 89 8.21 -17.06 1.84
C SER A 89 6.96 -17.87 2.14
N ASP A 90 6.94 -18.64 3.23
CA ASP A 90 5.78 -19.45 3.65
C ASP A 90 4.55 -18.57 3.91
N SER A 91 4.75 -17.32 4.32
CA SER A 91 3.69 -16.34 4.58
C SER A 91 3.34 -15.48 3.35
N PHE A 92 4.17 -15.49 2.30
CA PHE A 92 4.16 -14.49 1.23
C PHE A 92 2.80 -14.32 0.55
N TYR A 93 2.14 -15.42 0.17
CA TYR A 93 0.84 -15.34 -0.54
C TYR A 93 -0.29 -14.84 0.35
N GLU A 94 -0.30 -15.23 1.63
CA GLU A 94 -1.29 -14.73 2.59
C GLU A 94 -1.10 -13.22 2.81
N ILE A 95 0.16 -12.78 3.00
CA ILE A 95 0.49 -11.37 3.20
C ILE A 95 0.21 -10.54 1.93
N SER A 96 0.57 -11.03 0.74
CA SER A 96 0.22 -10.38 -0.53
C SER A 96 -1.30 -10.23 -0.70
N GLY A 97 -2.06 -11.23 -0.27
CA GLY A 97 -3.52 -11.17 -0.22
C GLY A 97 -4.07 -10.06 0.69
N THR A 98 -3.31 -9.62 1.70
CA THR A 98 -3.72 -8.49 2.55
C THR A 98 -3.65 -7.16 1.82
N ASP A 99 -2.66 -6.95 0.95
CA ASP A 99 -2.55 -5.72 0.17
C ASP A 99 -3.69 -5.60 -0.85
N LEU A 100 -4.11 -6.72 -1.44
CA LEU A 100 -5.30 -6.78 -2.31
C LEU A 100 -6.58 -6.39 -1.56
N LYS A 101 -6.76 -6.88 -0.32
CA LYS A 101 -7.91 -6.52 0.52
C LYS A 101 -7.86 -5.05 0.93
N TRP A 102 -6.69 -4.55 1.33
CA TRP A 102 -6.51 -3.14 1.67
C TRP A 102 -6.86 -2.23 0.49
N MET A 103 -6.37 -2.55 -0.71
CA MET A 103 -6.70 -1.82 -1.93
C MET A 103 -8.20 -1.90 -2.26
N THR A 104 -8.82 -3.07 -2.08
CA THR A 104 -10.28 -3.21 -2.25
C THR A 104 -11.01 -2.24 -1.34
N ASN A 105 -10.66 -2.22 -0.05
CA ASN A 105 -11.29 -1.32 0.92
C ASN A 105 -11.09 0.13 0.52
N ALA A 106 -9.88 0.51 0.10
CA ALA A 106 -9.56 1.87 -0.36
C ALA A 106 -10.38 2.29 -1.60
N ILE A 107 -10.64 1.38 -2.53
CA ILE A 107 -11.40 1.66 -3.76
C ILE A 107 -12.91 1.76 -3.49
N ILE A 108 -13.44 0.92 -2.61
CA ILE A 108 -14.88 0.88 -2.31
C ILE A 108 -15.29 1.87 -1.22
N GLN A 109 -14.36 2.67 -0.68
CA GLN A 109 -14.70 3.66 0.34
C GLN A 109 -15.72 4.63 -0.23
N PRO A 110 -16.90 4.78 0.36
CA PRO A 110 -17.84 5.78 -0.10
C PRO A 110 -17.30 7.18 0.15
N ASN A 111 -17.76 8.15 -0.63
CA ASN A 111 -17.52 9.55 -0.31
C ASN A 111 -18.20 9.90 1.03
N PRO A 112 -17.45 10.38 2.05
CA PRO A 112 -18.02 10.72 3.34
C PRO A 112 -19.15 11.76 3.28
N THR A 113 -19.20 12.60 2.24
CA THR A 113 -20.29 13.57 2.08
C THR A 113 -21.64 12.93 1.77
N ASP A 114 -21.64 11.69 1.28
CA ASP A 114 -22.84 10.98 0.82
C ASP A 114 -23.54 10.23 1.97
N PHE A 115 -22.95 10.23 3.18
CA PHE A 115 -23.39 9.42 4.31
C PHE A 115 -23.98 10.28 5.43
N SER A 116 -25.06 9.81 6.04
CA SER A 116 -25.52 10.35 7.33
C SER A 116 -24.49 10.03 8.42
N GLU A 117 -24.47 10.78 9.53
CA GLU A 117 -23.55 10.51 10.65
C GLU A 117 -23.67 9.07 11.17
N ARG A 118 -24.90 8.52 11.24
CA ARG A 118 -25.14 7.13 11.62
C ARG A 118 -24.48 6.15 10.64
N ASP A 119 -24.59 6.42 9.35
CA ASP A 119 -24.04 5.54 8.31
C ASP A 119 -22.51 5.63 8.29
N LYS A 120 -21.93 6.83 8.54
CA LYS A 120 -20.48 7.01 8.73
C LYS A 120 -19.95 6.17 9.88
N MET A 121 -20.62 6.17 11.04
CA MET A 121 -20.17 5.37 12.19
C MET A 121 -20.26 3.86 11.90
N SER A 122 -21.33 3.42 11.25
CA SER A 122 -21.47 2.03 10.82
C SER A 122 -20.37 1.63 9.83
N TYR A 123 -20.01 2.54 8.93
CA TYR A 123 -18.92 2.38 7.99
C TYR A 123 -17.56 2.32 8.70
N TYR A 124 -17.28 3.17 9.69
CA TYR A 124 -16.03 3.13 10.47
C TYR A 124 -15.84 1.79 11.19
N PHE A 125 -16.89 1.23 11.80
CA PHE A 125 -16.81 -0.13 12.36
C PHE A 125 -16.52 -1.18 11.30
N LYS A 126 -17.15 -1.09 10.12
CA LYS A 126 -16.84 -1.99 8.99
C LYS A 126 -15.37 -1.90 8.59
N VAL A 127 -14.83 -0.69 8.45
CA VAL A 127 -13.41 -0.50 8.09
C VAL A 127 -12.48 -1.02 9.20
N ILE A 128 -12.81 -0.80 10.48
CA ILE A 128 -12.05 -1.36 11.60
C ILE A 128 -12.02 -2.90 11.54
N ASP A 129 -13.16 -3.55 11.25
CA ASP A 129 -13.21 -5.01 11.07
C ASP A 129 -12.32 -5.45 9.90
N GLU A 130 -12.50 -4.84 8.73
CA GLU A 130 -11.73 -5.16 7.53
C GLU A 130 -10.22 -4.95 7.72
N ILE A 131 -9.83 -3.92 8.48
CA ILE A 131 -8.43 -3.68 8.85
C ILE A 131 -7.94 -4.77 9.79
N LEU A 132 -8.58 -4.92 10.94
CA LEU A 132 -8.06 -5.75 12.01
C LEU A 132 -8.11 -7.24 11.67
N GLU A 133 -9.22 -7.70 11.07
CA GLU A 133 -9.38 -9.10 10.66
C GLU A 133 -8.74 -9.38 9.29
N GLY A 134 -8.96 -8.50 8.32
CA GLY A 134 -8.64 -8.75 6.93
C GLY A 134 -7.16 -8.59 6.58
N VAL A 135 -6.47 -7.63 7.22
CA VAL A 135 -5.10 -7.25 6.82
C VAL A 135 -4.09 -7.18 7.97
N PHE A 136 -4.47 -6.69 9.15
CA PHE A 136 -3.56 -6.60 10.30
C PHE A 136 -3.28 -7.98 10.90
N LYS A 137 -4.32 -8.76 11.20
CA LYS A 137 -4.17 -10.09 11.82
C LYS A 137 -3.23 -11.03 11.07
N PRO A 138 -3.31 -11.22 9.73
CA PRO A 138 -2.36 -12.09 9.03
C PRO A 138 -0.91 -11.61 9.15
N ARG A 139 -0.67 -10.30 8.98
CA ARG A 139 0.67 -9.70 9.16
C ARG A 139 1.18 -9.83 10.59
N PHE A 140 0.30 -9.63 11.57
CA PHE A 140 0.63 -9.77 12.98
C PHE A 140 0.93 -11.23 13.36
N ARG A 141 0.26 -12.21 12.76
CA ARG A 141 0.59 -13.64 12.91
C ARG A 141 2.00 -13.95 12.41
N MET A 142 2.35 -13.46 11.23
CA MET A 142 3.71 -13.59 10.70
C MET A 142 4.71 -12.92 11.65
N PHE A 143 4.45 -11.69 12.08
CA PHE A 143 5.34 -10.96 12.97
C PHE A 143 5.50 -11.64 14.35
N ASP A 144 4.44 -12.20 14.91
CA ASP A 144 4.49 -12.97 16.15
C ASP A 144 5.43 -14.20 16.02
N ASN A 145 5.51 -14.83 14.85
CA ASN A 145 6.49 -15.88 14.59
C ASN A 145 7.94 -15.35 14.63
N PHE A 146 8.20 -14.19 14.01
CA PHE A 146 9.51 -13.52 14.10
C PHE A 146 9.85 -13.10 15.53
N ILE A 147 8.90 -12.59 16.30
CA ILE A 147 9.10 -12.24 17.71
C ILE A 147 9.39 -13.48 18.56
N ASN A 148 8.69 -14.59 18.34
CA ASN A 148 8.98 -15.84 19.04
C ASN A 148 10.36 -16.37 18.69
N TYR A 149 10.76 -16.32 17.42
CA TYR A 149 12.12 -16.68 17.01
C TYR A 149 13.16 -15.76 17.66
N TYR A 150 12.92 -14.45 17.65
CA TYR A 150 13.78 -13.47 18.28
C TYR A 150 14.02 -13.77 19.77
N THR A 151 12.93 -13.99 20.52
CA THR A 151 12.93 -14.14 21.99
C THR A 151 13.30 -15.54 22.47
N LYS A 152 12.90 -16.60 21.74
CA LYS A 152 13.05 -18.01 22.17
C LYS A 152 13.98 -18.83 21.29
N GLY A 153 14.43 -18.28 20.16
CA GLY A 153 15.29 -18.99 19.20
C GLY A 153 14.56 -19.99 18.30
N THR A 154 13.23 -20.07 18.37
CA THR A 154 12.44 -21.03 17.59
C THR A 154 11.17 -20.38 17.03
N TYR A 155 10.89 -20.63 15.76
CA TYR A 155 9.57 -20.42 15.18
C TYR A 155 8.60 -21.50 15.69
N TYR A 156 7.32 -21.19 15.69
CA TYR A 156 6.27 -22.11 16.11
C TYR A 156 5.08 -22.03 15.16
N ASP A 157 4.28 -23.10 15.10
CA ASP A 157 3.06 -23.09 14.29
C ASP A 157 1.92 -22.38 15.04
N ASN A 158 1.63 -21.14 14.63
CA ASN A 158 0.52 -20.35 15.16
C ASN A 158 -0.73 -20.38 14.27
N SER A 159 -0.78 -21.22 13.22
CA SER A 159 -1.89 -21.26 12.25
C SER A 159 -3.26 -21.57 12.89
N LYS A 160 -3.28 -22.43 13.92
CA LYS A 160 -4.50 -22.84 14.64
C LYS A 160 -4.81 -22.00 15.88
N ILE A 161 -3.94 -21.07 16.24
CA ILE A 161 -4.11 -20.24 17.44
C ILE A 161 -5.09 -19.12 17.12
N ASP A 162 -6.06 -18.86 17.99
CA ASP A 162 -6.99 -17.74 17.80
C ASP A 162 -6.27 -16.39 18.00
N PHE A 163 -6.75 -15.35 17.32
CA PHE A 163 -6.09 -14.03 17.35
C PHE A 163 -6.03 -13.43 18.76
N GLY A 164 -7.04 -13.70 19.60
CA GLY A 164 -7.04 -13.27 20.99
C GLY A 164 -5.93 -13.91 21.80
N GLN A 165 -5.66 -15.20 21.58
CA GLN A 165 -4.55 -15.91 22.20
C GLN A 165 -3.19 -15.36 21.74
N ILE A 166 -3.03 -14.99 20.46
CA ILE A 166 -1.79 -14.37 19.97
C ILE A 166 -1.56 -13.04 20.68
N ILE A 167 -2.58 -12.18 20.75
CA ILE A 167 -2.49 -10.89 21.46
C ILE A 167 -2.19 -11.09 22.95
N GLN A 168 -2.80 -12.10 23.60
CA GLN A 168 -2.62 -12.35 25.04
C GLN A 168 -1.25 -12.96 25.39
N LYS A 169 -0.73 -13.84 24.53
CA LYS A 169 0.53 -14.58 24.75
C LYS A 169 1.73 -13.92 24.08
N PHE A 170 1.56 -12.72 23.53
CA PHE A 170 2.61 -12.04 22.79
C PHE A 170 3.86 -11.93 23.67
N PRO A 171 5.06 -12.37 23.22
CA PRO A 171 6.21 -12.66 24.10
C PRO A 171 6.87 -11.45 24.76
N VAL A 172 6.33 -10.25 24.57
CA VAL A 172 6.94 -9.01 24.98
C VAL A 172 6.25 -8.50 26.23
N ASN A 173 6.80 -8.90 27.37
CA ASN A 173 6.49 -8.25 28.63
C ASN A 173 7.08 -6.83 28.57
N GLU A 174 6.22 -5.83 28.36
CA GLU A 174 6.48 -4.45 28.79
C GLU A 174 7.54 -3.63 28.04
N SER A 175 7.85 -3.91 26.76
CA SER A 175 8.40 -2.81 25.93
C SER A 175 7.27 -1.84 25.58
N VAL A 176 7.46 -0.55 25.85
CA VAL A 176 6.51 0.53 25.47
C VAL A 176 6.11 0.42 23.99
N SER A 177 7.05 0.02 23.13
CA SER A 177 6.86 -0.06 21.69
C SER A 177 5.74 -1.01 21.26
N ALA A 178 5.69 -2.26 21.74
CA ALA A 178 4.69 -3.25 21.30
C ALA A 178 3.25 -2.94 21.76
N ALA A 179 3.06 -2.07 22.76
CA ALA A 179 1.77 -1.83 23.40
C ALA A 179 0.69 -1.39 22.39
N LEU A 180 1.07 -0.58 21.40
CA LEU A 180 0.18 -0.07 20.37
C LEU A 180 -0.38 -1.18 19.46
N PHE A 181 0.34 -2.28 19.24
CA PHE A 181 -0.21 -3.42 18.51
C PHE A 181 -1.25 -4.22 19.32
N LEU A 182 -1.13 -4.19 20.65
CA LEU A 182 -1.89 -5.07 21.53
C LEU A 182 -3.18 -4.42 22.07
N LYS A 183 -3.19 -3.10 22.24
CA LYS A 183 -4.33 -2.34 22.76
C LYS A 183 -4.35 -0.90 22.25
N ASP A 184 -5.54 -0.32 22.21
CA ASP A 184 -5.69 1.08 21.83
C ASP A 184 -5.20 2.02 22.96
N PRO A 185 -4.63 3.20 22.61
CA PRO A 185 -4.07 4.12 23.59
C PRO A 185 -5.12 4.95 24.35
N TYR A 186 -6.40 4.92 23.94
CA TYR A 186 -7.43 5.83 24.44
C TYR A 186 -8.28 5.21 25.56
N PHE A 187 -8.63 3.93 25.40
CA PHE A 187 -9.51 3.16 26.28
C PHE A 187 -8.85 1.89 26.82
N SER A 188 -7.64 1.56 26.34
CA SER A 188 -6.93 0.32 26.71
C SER A 188 -7.74 -0.95 26.43
N ILE A 189 -8.59 -0.93 25.40
CA ILE A 189 -9.28 -2.10 24.87
C ILE A 189 -8.31 -2.81 23.93
N THR A 190 -8.20 -4.14 24.04
CA THR A 190 -7.24 -4.88 23.22
C THR A 190 -7.64 -4.89 21.75
N THR A 191 -6.66 -4.99 20.85
CA THR A 191 -6.88 -5.02 19.40
C THR A 191 -7.85 -6.13 18.99
N ASN A 192 -7.76 -7.31 19.61
CA ASN A 192 -8.71 -8.41 19.38
C ASN A 192 -10.14 -8.07 19.87
N GLN A 193 -10.30 -7.29 20.94
CA GLN A 193 -11.63 -6.85 21.38
C GLN A 193 -12.22 -5.83 20.41
N TRP A 194 -11.46 -4.86 19.92
CA TRP A 194 -11.91 -3.95 18.86
C TRP A 194 -12.36 -4.70 17.60
N ARG A 195 -11.55 -5.67 17.16
CA ARG A 195 -11.90 -6.56 16.05
C ARG A 195 -13.22 -7.29 16.31
N ASN A 196 -13.42 -7.84 17.52
CA ASN A 196 -14.66 -8.54 17.87
C ASN A 196 -15.87 -7.60 17.96
N ILE A 197 -15.72 -6.38 18.50
CA ILE A 197 -16.78 -5.38 18.56
C ILE A 197 -17.31 -5.09 17.16
N SER A 198 -16.39 -4.83 16.22
CA SER A 198 -16.72 -4.53 14.83
C SER A 198 -17.31 -5.74 14.10
N ALA A 199 -16.65 -6.90 14.17
CA ALA A 199 -17.06 -8.12 13.47
C ALA A 199 -18.43 -8.66 13.94
N HIS A 200 -18.69 -8.62 15.25
CA HIS A 200 -19.93 -9.12 15.84
C HIS A 200 -21.00 -8.04 16.04
N LYS A 201 -20.70 -6.81 15.64
CA LYS A 201 -21.60 -5.65 15.76
C LYS A 201 -22.13 -5.46 17.18
N THR A 202 -21.28 -5.63 18.19
CA THR A 202 -21.66 -5.44 19.61
C THR A 202 -21.62 -3.96 20.00
N PHE A 203 -22.25 -3.12 19.18
CA PHE A 203 -22.37 -1.68 19.36
C PHE A 203 -23.78 -1.19 19.01
N SER A 204 -24.20 -0.09 19.62
CA SER A 204 -25.40 0.65 19.23
C SER A 204 -25.12 2.15 19.08
N ILE A 205 -25.54 2.69 17.93
CA ILE A 205 -25.40 4.12 17.61
C ILE A 205 -26.65 4.84 18.11
N VAL A 206 -26.48 5.65 19.14
CA VAL A 206 -27.49 6.57 19.65
C VAL A 206 -27.17 7.99 19.17
N LYS A 207 -28.05 8.96 19.46
CA LYS A 207 -28.00 10.29 18.85
C LYS A 207 -26.64 10.99 18.99
N ASP A 208 -26.07 10.94 20.19
CA ASP A 208 -24.87 11.71 20.55
C ASP A 208 -23.71 10.81 21.04
N SER A 209 -23.85 9.49 20.93
CA SER A 209 -22.82 8.54 21.38
C SER A 209 -22.96 7.17 20.74
N ILE A 210 -21.94 6.35 20.94
CA ILE A 210 -21.90 4.95 20.55
C ILE A 210 -21.71 4.14 21.83
N LYS A 211 -22.65 3.26 22.13
CA LYS A 211 -22.51 2.28 23.20
C LYS A 211 -21.82 1.05 22.61
N ILE A 212 -20.69 0.63 23.17
CA ILE A 212 -19.97 -0.59 22.80
C ILE A 212 -20.00 -1.59 23.95
N GLU A 213 -20.09 -2.88 23.62
CA GLU A 213 -20.07 -3.98 24.56
C GLU A 213 -18.97 -4.97 24.19
N TYR A 214 -18.13 -5.36 25.15
CA TYR A 214 -16.98 -6.22 24.91
C TYR A 214 -16.64 -7.10 26.11
N GLY A 215 -15.88 -8.18 25.88
CA GLY A 215 -15.65 -9.25 26.85
C GLY A 215 -16.63 -10.41 26.73
N LYS A 216 -16.18 -11.63 27.10
CA LYS A 216 -16.96 -12.88 26.93
C LYS A 216 -17.68 -13.35 28.21
N LYS A 217 -17.06 -13.15 29.38
CA LYS A 217 -17.60 -13.58 30.70
C LYS A 217 -17.97 -12.40 31.59
N ASN A 218 -17.18 -11.33 31.55
CA ASN A 218 -17.44 -10.07 32.22
C ASN A 218 -17.66 -9.02 31.13
N ILE A 219 -18.90 -8.87 30.68
CA ILE A 219 -19.26 -7.92 29.62
C ILE A 219 -19.08 -6.52 30.19
N LYS A 220 -18.19 -5.74 29.57
CA LYS A 220 -17.99 -4.33 29.86
C LYS A 220 -18.76 -3.51 28.85
N THR A 221 -19.32 -2.40 29.31
CA THR A 221 -19.96 -1.40 28.46
C THR A 221 -19.15 -0.11 28.52
N LEU A 222 -18.93 0.51 27.36
CA LEU A 222 -18.32 1.83 27.25
C LEU A 222 -19.18 2.68 26.31
N ASN A 223 -19.35 3.96 26.63
CA ASN A 223 -19.93 4.93 25.71
C ASN A 223 -18.81 5.80 25.17
N ILE A 224 -18.73 5.93 23.86
CA ILE A 224 -17.75 6.77 23.16
C ILE A 224 -18.45 7.80 22.26
N SER A 225 -17.80 8.92 21.99
CA SER A 225 -18.23 9.89 20.98
C SER A 225 -17.89 9.42 19.56
N PHE A 226 -18.38 10.13 18.55
CA PHE A 226 -18.08 9.85 17.15
C PHE A 226 -16.62 10.18 16.80
N GLU A 227 -16.08 11.26 17.37
CA GLU A 227 -14.67 11.65 17.25
C GLU A 227 -13.77 10.59 17.89
N GLN A 228 -14.18 10.04 19.02
CA GLN A 228 -13.47 8.95 19.67
C GLN A 228 -13.44 7.67 18.83
N LEU A 229 -14.53 7.33 18.11
CA LEU A 229 -14.50 6.22 17.16
C LEU A 229 -13.53 6.50 16.01
N LYS A 230 -13.46 7.74 15.52
CA LYS A 230 -12.51 8.13 14.49
C LYS A 230 -11.06 7.96 14.96
N LEU A 231 -10.73 8.33 16.21
CA LEU A 231 -9.41 8.09 16.79
C LEU A 231 -9.04 6.60 16.80
N ILE A 232 -10.01 5.72 17.04
CA ILE A 232 -9.81 4.26 16.97
C ILE A 232 -9.58 3.81 15.52
N LEU A 233 -10.37 4.30 14.57
CA LEU A 233 -10.14 4.03 13.15
C LEU A 233 -8.72 4.45 12.72
N ASP A 234 -8.31 5.67 13.04
CA ASP A 234 -6.99 6.21 12.70
C ASP A 234 -5.88 5.37 13.33
N TRP A 235 -5.99 5.01 14.62
CA TRP A 235 -5.06 4.09 15.29
C TRP A 235 -4.97 2.73 14.58
N THR A 236 -6.10 2.13 14.19
CA THR A 236 -6.07 0.83 13.48
C THR A 236 -5.37 0.92 12.12
N GLN A 237 -5.53 2.04 11.40
CA GLN A 237 -4.80 2.29 10.16
C GLN A 237 -3.31 2.46 10.41
N ASP A 238 -2.94 3.19 11.46
CA ASP A 238 -1.54 3.49 11.76
C ASP A 238 -0.75 2.26 12.18
N ILE A 239 -1.30 1.41 13.06
CA ILE A 239 -0.62 0.16 13.42
C ILE A 239 -0.46 -0.77 12.20
N TYR A 240 -1.44 -0.78 11.29
CA TYR A 240 -1.31 -1.53 10.04
C TYR A 240 -0.22 -0.96 9.12
N ARG A 241 -0.15 0.38 8.97
CA ARG A 241 0.90 1.04 8.18
C ARG A 241 2.29 0.70 8.70
N VAL A 242 2.46 0.72 10.03
CA VAL A 242 3.75 0.44 10.69
C VAL A 242 4.22 -1.00 10.42
N ILE A 243 3.37 -1.99 10.69
CA ILE A 243 3.75 -3.40 10.47
C ILE A 243 3.95 -3.71 8.99
N ARG A 244 3.10 -3.15 8.11
CA ARG A 244 3.22 -3.31 6.66
C ARG A 244 4.54 -2.72 6.16
N LEU A 245 4.86 -1.47 6.50
CA LEU A 245 6.06 -0.83 5.96
C LEU A 245 7.33 -1.53 6.43
N SER A 246 7.38 -1.96 7.70
CA SER A 246 8.50 -2.73 8.24
C SER A 246 8.73 -4.01 7.43
N GLU A 247 7.65 -4.74 7.14
CA GLU A 247 7.67 -5.96 6.34
C GLU A 247 8.05 -5.71 4.87
N VAL A 248 7.54 -4.64 4.25
CA VAL A 248 7.88 -4.25 2.88
C VAL A 248 9.37 -3.98 2.77
N LEU A 249 9.96 -3.20 3.69
CA LEU A 249 11.39 -2.89 3.64
C LEU A 249 12.25 -4.15 3.80
N ILE A 250 11.83 -5.10 4.63
CA ILE A 250 12.49 -6.40 4.74
C ILE A 250 12.35 -7.21 3.44
N ASN A 251 11.15 -7.32 2.87
CA ASN A 251 10.95 -7.98 1.59
C ASN A 251 11.83 -7.40 0.48
N LEU A 252 11.95 -6.07 0.39
CA LEU A 252 12.78 -5.43 -0.65
C LEU A 252 14.27 -5.78 -0.50
N ASN A 253 14.74 -6.12 0.70
CA ASN A 253 16.10 -6.59 0.94
C ASN A 253 16.35 -8.05 0.49
N TYR A 254 15.29 -8.85 0.40
CA TYR A 254 15.36 -10.30 0.19
C TYR A 254 14.45 -10.79 -0.95
N THR A 255 13.99 -9.88 -1.82
CA THR A 255 12.98 -10.20 -2.84
C THR A 255 13.45 -11.31 -3.76
N LYS A 256 14.73 -11.30 -4.14
CA LYS A 256 15.29 -12.32 -5.04
C LYS A 256 15.25 -13.69 -4.38
N GLU A 257 15.71 -13.78 -3.15
CA GLU A 257 15.80 -15.01 -2.37
C GLU A 257 14.40 -15.55 -2.02
N VAL A 258 13.46 -14.67 -1.68
CA VAL A 258 12.05 -15.03 -1.45
C VAL A 258 11.42 -15.59 -2.72
N VAL A 259 11.60 -14.95 -3.87
CA VAL A 259 11.07 -15.42 -5.16
C VAL A 259 11.68 -16.75 -5.57
N GLU A 260 12.99 -16.93 -5.37
CA GLU A 260 13.68 -18.20 -5.60
C GLU A 260 13.09 -19.32 -4.72
N ASN A 261 12.84 -19.05 -3.43
CA ASN A 261 12.23 -20.00 -2.51
C ASN A 261 10.78 -20.38 -2.90
N LEU A 262 10.02 -19.41 -3.44
CA LEU A 262 8.66 -19.63 -3.93
C LEU A 262 8.60 -20.42 -5.25
N GLY A 263 9.74 -20.57 -5.94
CA GLY A 263 9.82 -21.21 -7.25
C GLY A 263 9.35 -20.32 -8.40
N GLY A 264 9.38 -18.99 -8.23
CA GLY A 264 8.96 -18.01 -9.24
C GLY A 264 7.83 -17.09 -8.78
N THR A 265 7.32 -16.28 -9.72
CA THR A 265 6.29 -15.25 -9.47
C THR A 265 4.90 -15.63 -10.02
N ASP A 266 4.73 -16.81 -10.60
CA ASP A 266 3.53 -17.20 -11.36
C ASP A 266 2.23 -17.20 -10.54
N LYS A 267 2.35 -17.36 -9.22
CA LYS A 267 1.21 -17.35 -8.28
C LYS A 267 0.95 -15.97 -7.69
N MET A 268 1.77 -14.96 -8.01
CA MET A 268 1.55 -13.59 -7.55
C MET A 268 0.35 -13.00 -8.30
N LYS A 269 -0.72 -12.71 -7.55
CA LYS A 269 -1.86 -11.98 -8.08
C LYS A 269 -1.65 -10.50 -7.83
N LEU A 270 -1.33 -9.75 -8.87
CA LEU A 270 -1.27 -8.29 -8.81
C LEU A 270 -2.59 -7.71 -9.31
N ARG A 271 -3.09 -6.74 -8.56
CA ARG A 271 -4.29 -5.99 -8.93
C ARG A 271 -3.88 -4.74 -9.68
N PHE A 272 -4.49 -4.49 -10.84
CA PHE A 272 -4.18 -3.37 -11.71
C PHE A 272 -4.18 -2.03 -10.96
N GLU A 273 -5.22 -1.76 -10.16
CA GLU A 273 -5.34 -0.50 -9.43
C GLU A 273 -4.22 -0.29 -8.40
N SER A 274 -3.68 -1.37 -7.83
CA SER A 274 -2.54 -1.29 -6.91
C SER A 274 -1.28 -0.82 -7.64
N VAL A 275 -0.98 -1.46 -8.77
CA VAL A 275 0.20 -1.11 -9.58
C VAL A 275 0.03 0.30 -10.17
N LEU A 276 -1.16 0.63 -10.66
CA LEU A 276 -1.47 1.95 -11.18
C LEU A 276 -1.30 3.05 -10.13
N MET A 277 -1.68 2.80 -8.87
CA MET A 277 -1.42 3.74 -7.76
C MET A 277 0.08 4.03 -7.60
N HIS A 278 0.93 3.00 -7.62
CA HIS A 278 2.39 3.18 -7.57
C HIS A 278 2.91 3.97 -8.77
N LEU A 279 2.40 3.68 -9.98
CA LEU A 279 2.79 4.40 -11.19
C LEU A 279 2.39 5.87 -11.11
N ILE A 280 1.16 6.17 -10.68
CA ILE A 280 0.67 7.54 -10.52
C ILE A 280 1.51 8.31 -9.50
N ASN A 281 1.89 7.71 -8.37
CA ASN A 281 2.77 8.35 -7.39
C ASN A 281 4.14 8.68 -7.99
N ASN A 282 4.72 7.74 -8.74
CA ASN A 282 6.00 7.95 -9.41
C ASN A 282 5.91 9.07 -10.46
N ILE A 283 4.83 9.09 -11.24
CA ILE A 283 4.53 10.13 -12.22
C ILE A 283 4.39 11.51 -11.56
N GLN A 284 3.71 11.58 -10.41
CA GLN A 284 3.54 12.82 -9.67
C GLN A 284 4.86 13.35 -9.08
N ILE A 285 5.68 12.47 -8.51
CA ILE A 285 7.00 12.84 -7.99
C ILE A 285 7.92 13.40 -9.08
N VAL A 286 7.81 12.91 -10.33
CA VAL A 286 8.62 13.43 -11.44
C VAL A 286 8.05 14.71 -12.08
N GLY A 287 6.98 15.28 -11.49
CA GLY A 287 6.47 16.62 -11.76
C GLY A 287 5.21 16.70 -12.61
N PHE A 288 4.55 15.59 -12.93
CA PHE A 288 3.23 15.61 -13.57
C PHE A 288 2.12 15.73 -12.54
N GLN A 289 0.95 16.24 -12.94
CA GLN A 289 -0.25 16.17 -12.12
C GLN A 289 -1.19 15.12 -12.69
N PHE A 290 -1.58 14.13 -11.89
CA PHE A 290 -2.66 13.20 -12.28
C PHE A 290 -4.00 13.92 -12.35
N VAL A 291 -4.78 13.63 -13.40
CA VAL A 291 -6.12 14.21 -13.59
C VAL A 291 -7.21 13.16 -13.51
N SER A 292 -7.13 12.12 -14.34
CA SER A 292 -8.13 11.05 -14.43
C SER A 292 -7.61 9.85 -15.20
N THR A 293 -8.35 8.75 -15.12
CA THR A 293 -8.27 7.63 -16.08
C THR A 293 -9.51 7.64 -16.98
N ILE A 294 -9.36 7.22 -18.24
CA ILE A 294 -10.46 7.06 -19.18
C ILE A 294 -10.34 5.70 -19.83
N GLU A 295 -11.45 4.97 -19.85
CA GLU A 295 -11.61 3.75 -20.63
C GLU A 295 -12.36 4.13 -21.90
N GLN A 296 -11.71 4.00 -23.06
CA GLN A 296 -12.30 4.31 -24.36
C GLN A 296 -12.10 3.14 -25.31
N GLU A 297 -13.20 2.50 -25.71
CA GLU A 297 -13.18 1.28 -26.52
C GLU A 297 -12.24 0.22 -25.91
N ASN A 298 -11.15 -0.11 -26.58
CA ASN A 298 -10.13 -1.05 -26.11
C ASN A 298 -8.84 -0.33 -25.64
N THR A 299 -8.91 0.96 -25.31
CA THR A 299 -7.76 1.75 -24.86
C THR A 299 -7.92 2.19 -23.42
N PHE A 300 -6.92 1.91 -22.60
CA PHE A 300 -6.78 2.53 -21.27
C PHE A 300 -5.98 3.84 -21.40
N ILE A 301 -6.56 4.95 -20.95
CA ILE A 301 -5.99 6.29 -21.10
C ILE A 301 -5.70 6.90 -19.73
N LEU A 302 -4.43 7.26 -19.50
CA LEU A 302 -3.99 8.03 -18.33
C LEU A 302 -3.88 9.51 -18.69
N ARG A 303 -4.68 10.38 -18.04
CA ARG A 303 -4.62 11.84 -18.24
C ARG A 303 -3.76 12.53 -17.19
N LEU A 304 -2.79 13.31 -17.68
CA LEU A 304 -1.84 14.06 -16.88
C LEU A 304 -1.86 15.53 -17.31
N LYS A 305 -1.71 16.48 -16.39
CA LYS A 305 -1.31 17.83 -16.77
C LYS A 305 0.18 17.85 -17.11
N LYS A 306 0.55 18.82 -17.96
CA LYS A 306 1.94 19.13 -18.31
C LYS A 306 2.84 19.20 -17.07
N LYS A 307 4.08 18.72 -17.21
CA LYS A 307 5.11 18.79 -16.17
C LYS A 307 5.48 20.24 -15.87
N THR A 308 5.61 20.60 -14.59
CA THR A 308 6.06 21.93 -14.16
C THR A 308 7.40 22.28 -14.80
N ASN A 309 7.49 23.46 -15.44
CA ASN A 309 8.70 24.00 -16.07
C ASN A 309 9.31 23.19 -17.25
N ALA A 310 8.62 22.19 -17.79
CA ALA A 310 9.06 21.48 -19.00
C ALA A 310 8.43 22.08 -20.27
N ASP A 311 8.92 21.74 -21.45
CA ASP A 311 8.17 21.96 -22.69
C ASP A 311 7.17 20.81 -22.95
N LEU A 312 6.33 20.95 -23.98
CA LEU A 312 5.29 19.97 -24.30
C LEU A 312 5.87 18.66 -24.85
N LYS A 313 6.90 18.76 -25.68
CA LYS A 313 7.51 17.61 -26.35
C LYS A 313 8.24 16.74 -25.32
N ASP A 314 8.97 17.37 -24.41
CA ASP A 314 9.61 16.71 -23.28
C ASP A 314 8.57 16.08 -22.35
N SER A 315 7.43 16.73 -22.13
CA SER A 315 6.36 16.18 -21.29
C SER A 315 5.72 14.92 -21.88
N VAL A 316 5.49 14.86 -23.20
CA VAL A 316 4.91 13.65 -23.82
C VAL A 316 5.94 12.53 -23.95
N ILE A 317 7.21 12.85 -24.25
CA ILE A 317 8.30 11.85 -24.31
C ILE A 317 8.57 11.26 -22.93
N HIS A 318 8.58 12.09 -21.89
CA HIS A 318 8.82 11.60 -20.53
C HIS A 318 7.62 10.79 -20.01
N SER A 319 6.38 11.22 -20.30
CA SER A 319 5.20 10.44 -19.89
C SER A 319 5.06 9.13 -20.66
N SER A 320 5.54 9.02 -21.90
CA SER A 320 5.50 7.78 -22.67
C SER A 320 6.35 6.65 -22.06
N GLN A 321 7.34 6.98 -21.23
CA GLN A 321 8.17 6.00 -20.51
C GLN A 321 7.36 5.14 -19.52
N PHE A 322 6.16 5.59 -19.13
CA PHE A 322 5.28 4.82 -18.25
C PHE A 322 4.40 3.80 -19.00
N LEU A 323 4.30 3.88 -20.34
CA LEU A 323 3.42 3.03 -21.14
C LEU A 323 3.73 1.54 -20.95
N GLU A 324 5.01 1.16 -20.94
CA GLU A 324 5.44 -0.23 -20.73
C GLU A 324 4.91 -0.80 -19.41
N ARG A 325 4.96 -0.01 -18.34
CA ARG A 325 4.55 -0.45 -17.01
C ARG A 325 3.04 -0.48 -16.84
N ILE A 326 2.33 0.48 -17.44
CA ILE A 326 0.87 0.46 -17.45
C ILE A 326 0.40 -0.75 -18.26
N ALA A 327 1.03 -1.05 -19.40
CA ALA A 327 0.74 -2.24 -20.19
C ALA A 327 1.00 -3.54 -19.40
N SER A 328 2.14 -3.66 -18.70
CA SER A 328 2.40 -4.79 -17.81
C SER A 328 1.33 -4.92 -16.73
N ALA A 329 0.95 -3.81 -16.08
CA ALA A 329 -0.06 -3.82 -15.04
C ALA A 329 -1.43 -4.32 -15.53
N ILE A 330 -1.84 -3.93 -16.75
CA ILE A 330 -3.07 -4.42 -17.39
C ILE A 330 -2.91 -5.91 -17.74
N TYR A 331 -1.77 -6.28 -18.32
CA TYR A 331 -1.51 -7.66 -18.72
C TYR A 331 -1.46 -8.61 -17.52
N ASP A 332 -0.91 -8.21 -16.38
CA ASP A 332 -0.74 -9.08 -15.22
C ASP A 332 -2.05 -9.30 -14.43
N ASP A 333 -3.08 -8.47 -14.65
CA ASP A 333 -4.38 -8.59 -13.98
C ASP A 333 -5.42 -9.30 -14.87
N GLU A 334 -5.85 -10.49 -14.45
CA GLU A 334 -6.85 -11.33 -15.13
C GLU A 334 -8.20 -10.62 -15.37
N PHE A 335 -8.53 -9.59 -14.60
CA PHE A 335 -9.78 -8.83 -14.75
C PHE A 335 -9.68 -7.66 -15.74
N THR A 336 -8.47 -7.31 -16.21
CA THR A 336 -8.26 -6.18 -17.12
C THR A 336 -7.53 -6.54 -18.41
N ARG A 337 -6.74 -7.64 -18.42
CA ARG A 337 -5.96 -8.10 -19.58
C ARG A 337 -6.75 -8.14 -20.88
N ASP A 338 -7.98 -8.64 -20.85
CA ASP A 338 -8.79 -8.84 -22.05
C ASP A 338 -9.68 -7.63 -22.39
N LYS A 339 -9.65 -6.57 -21.57
CA LYS A 339 -10.46 -5.36 -21.79
C LYS A 339 -9.78 -4.35 -22.70
N PHE A 340 -8.44 -4.32 -22.69
CA PHE A 340 -7.68 -3.31 -23.41
C PHE A 340 -6.67 -3.96 -24.34
N THR A 341 -6.54 -3.43 -25.55
CA THR A 341 -5.49 -3.78 -26.51
C THR A 341 -4.39 -2.73 -26.55
N ASP A 342 -4.71 -1.51 -26.12
CA ASP A 342 -3.86 -0.33 -26.23
C ASP A 342 -3.80 0.42 -24.89
N VAL A 343 -2.67 1.07 -24.66
CA VAL A 343 -2.48 2.00 -23.55
C VAL A 343 -2.04 3.34 -24.08
N GLN A 344 -2.58 4.41 -23.51
CA GLN A 344 -2.27 5.78 -23.90
C GLN A 344 -2.00 6.66 -22.67
N VAL A 345 -1.01 7.55 -22.80
CA VAL A 345 -0.86 8.71 -21.92
C VAL A 345 -1.30 9.97 -22.67
N GLN A 346 -2.12 10.79 -22.04
CA GLN A 346 -2.59 12.07 -22.58
C GLN A 346 -2.08 13.21 -21.68
N VAL A 347 -1.37 14.15 -22.29
CA VAL A 347 -0.98 15.42 -21.66
C VAL A 347 -2.05 16.46 -22.00
N ILE A 348 -2.66 17.04 -20.97
CA ILE A 348 -3.70 18.06 -21.08
C ILE A 348 -3.24 19.41 -20.51
N ASP A 349 -3.90 20.50 -20.89
CA ASP A 349 -3.69 21.82 -20.28
C ASP A 349 -4.60 22.09 -19.08
N ASP A 350 -4.55 23.33 -18.61
CA ASP A 350 -5.39 23.83 -17.53
C ASP A 350 -6.88 23.94 -17.89
N LYS A 351 -7.24 23.89 -19.18
CA LYS A 351 -8.62 23.82 -19.66
C LYS A 351 -9.11 22.38 -19.84
N ASN A 352 -8.26 21.38 -19.51
CA ASN A 352 -8.49 19.95 -19.75
C ASN A 352 -8.62 19.57 -21.23
N GLU A 353 -8.07 20.38 -22.14
CA GLU A 353 -7.99 20.06 -23.56
C GLU A 353 -6.76 19.18 -23.83
N LYS A 354 -6.88 18.25 -24.77
CA LYS A 354 -5.77 17.34 -25.14
C LYS A 354 -4.71 18.11 -25.94
N PHE A 355 -3.49 18.17 -25.41
CA PHE A 355 -2.34 18.79 -26.08
C PHE A 355 -1.52 17.77 -26.84
N ALA A 356 -1.17 16.67 -26.18
CA ALA A 356 -0.36 15.63 -26.77
C ALA A 356 -0.74 14.26 -26.21
N SER A 357 -0.40 13.21 -26.93
CA SER A 357 -0.52 11.85 -26.44
C SER A 357 0.54 10.93 -27.02
N ALA A 358 0.84 9.88 -26.27
CA ALA A 358 1.60 8.74 -26.75
C ALA A 358 0.79 7.47 -26.48
N ALA A 359 0.64 6.62 -27.50
CA ALA A 359 -0.11 5.36 -27.40
C ALA A 359 0.73 4.18 -27.89
N VAL A 360 0.52 3.01 -27.31
CA VAL A 360 1.17 1.77 -27.77
C VAL A 360 0.27 0.57 -27.51
N LYS A 361 0.38 -0.44 -28.37
CA LYS A 361 -0.26 -1.74 -28.15
C LYS A 361 0.37 -2.44 -26.95
N ILE A 362 -0.47 -3.05 -26.11
CA ILE A 362 -0.02 -3.83 -24.95
C ILE A 362 0.91 -4.97 -25.42
N SER A 363 0.58 -5.64 -26.52
CA SER A 363 1.43 -6.71 -27.09
C SER A 363 2.83 -6.24 -27.49
N SER A 364 2.98 -5.01 -27.99
CA SER A 364 4.28 -4.42 -28.30
C SER A 364 5.08 -4.12 -27.04
N ALA A 365 4.43 -3.57 -26.00
CA ALA A 365 5.05 -3.36 -24.69
C ALA A 365 5.49 -4.67 -24.02
N MET A 366 4.66 -5.71 -24.06
CA MET A 366 5.03 -7.03 -23.53
C MET A 366 6.18 -7.65 -24.31
N SER A 367 6.20 -7.51 -25.64
CA SER A 367 7.32 -7.98 -26.46
C SER A 367 8.64 -7.29 -26.08
N LYS A 368 8.60 -6.02 -25.68
CA LYS A 368 9.76 -5.28 -25.17
C LYS A 368 10.21 -5.82 -23.81
N LEU A 369 9.29 -6.00 -22.86
CA LEU A 369 9.56 -6.57 -21.53
C LEU A 369 10.16 -7.97 -21.59
N GLU A 370 9.66 -8.80 -22.50
CA GLU A 370 10.14 -10.17 -22.77
C GLU A 370 11.43 -10.20 -23.60
N LYS A 371 12.00 -9.04 -23.94
CA LYS A 371 13.21 -8.87 -24.77
C LYS A 371 13.10 -9.50 -26.17
N LYS A 372 11.87 -9.61 -26.71
CA LYS A 372 11.61 -10.02 -28.10
C LYS A 372 11.88 -8.90 -29.10
N ILE A 373 11.74 -7.65 -28.67
CA ILE A 373 12.12 -6.44 -29.43
C ILE A 373 13.05 -5.54 -28.60
N ASN A 374 13.91 -4.79 -29.27
CA ASN A 374 14.83 -3.83 -28.66
C ASN A 374 14.15 -2.47 -28.40
N LEU A 375 14.90 -1.50 -27.86
CA LEU A 375 14.32 -0.18 -27.51
C LEU A 375 13.91 0.61 -28.76
N ASP A 376 14.73 0.59 -29.80
CA ASP A 376 14.47 1.35 -31.02
C ASP A 376 13.23 0.82 -31.75
N GLU A 377 13.08 -0.50 -31.82
CA GLU A 377 11.88 -1.17 -32.34
C GLU A 377 10.63 -0.84 -31.52
N TYR A 378 10.76 -0.78 -30.19
CA TYR A 378 9.65 -0.39 -29.31
C TYR A 378 9.25 1.08 -29.52
N LEU A 379 10.21 1.99 -29.63
CA LEU A 379 9.95 3.42 -29.85
C LEU A 379 9.23 3.66 -31.19
N GLN A 380 9.49 2.85 -32.21
CA GLN A 380 8.76 2.88 -33.49
C GLN A 380 7.32 2.39 -33.38
N CYS A 381 6.99 1.63 -32.33
CA CYS A 381 5.63 1.17 -32.07
C CYS A 381 4.78 2.21 -31.32
N ILE A 382 5.38 3.29 -30.82
CA ILE A 382 4.67 4.33 -30.07
C ILE A 382 4.10 5.35 -31.06
N ASP A 383 2.78 5.51 -31.05
CA ASP A 383 2.08 6.53 -31.83
C ASP A 383 2.04 7.84 -31.04
N TYR A 384 2.73 8.87 -31.54
CA TYR A 384 2.78 10.20 -30.94
C TYR A 384 1.88 11.16 -31.70
N GLU A 385 0.96 11.78 -30.97
CA GLU A 385 0.12 12.86 -31.46
C GLU A 385 0.47 14.13 -30.68
N ILE A 386 0.98 15.16 -31.35
CA ILE A 386 1.32 16.45 -30.75
C ILE A 386 0.52 17.52 -31.48
N ASN A 387 -0.45 18.11 -30.81
CA ASN A 387 -1.19 19.24 -31.36
C ASN A 387 -0.28 20.47 -31.33
N ASN A 388 0.11 20.95 -32.50
CA ASN A 388 0.82 22.22 -32.65
C ASN A 388 -0.12 23.36 -32.31
N PHE A 389 -0.27 23.67 -31.02
CA PHE A 389 -0.82 24.96 -30.61
C PHE A 389 0.29 25.99 -30.78
N ALA A 390 0.13 26.83 -31.82
CA ALA A 390 0.97 27.98 -32.13
C ALA A 390 0.95 29.04 -31.03
#